data_AF-A0AA88NLI5-F1
#
_entry.id   AF-A0AA88NLI5-F1
#
_cell.length_a   1.000
_cell.length_b   1.000
_cell.length_c   1.000
_cell.angle_alpha   90.00
_cell.angle_beta   90.00
_cell.angle_gamma   90.00
#
_symmetry.space_group_name_H-M   'P 1'
#
loop_
_entity.id
_entity.type
_entity.pdbx_description
1 polymer ?
#
loop_
_entity_poly.entity_id
_entity_poly.type
_entity_poly.pdbx_seq_one_letter_code
_entity_poly.pdbx_strand_id
1 'polypeptide(L)'
;MNPRYILYMHLVINDILLLTIFTLIQVLTFIVFTLNVSLCIVLLILGILFSLNNPLTLAAMAVECYIAICFPLHHTQICTVRKIYLVIILIWTLNAIFVLPDLLVILANEPVDFFHSRVACLRQNVFKTPYLTVKRDVSNTVLLVLVWLTLFYTYFRILFTAKAAAADAKKARNTILLHGVQLLLCMLTYVYNLAVEGLTHFFPKDVQDIRFTVSIFIQVLPRLISPIVYGIRDKMFRNYLKKNLFCTRFRTHAEKCQEKTNTETVVHLAMSIVDSN
;
A
#
# COMPACT_ATOMS: atom_id res chain seq x y z
N MET A 1 -13.36 7.31 -20.49
CA MET A 1 -12.42 6.84 -19.44
C MET A 1 -13.24 6.59 -18.17
N ASN A 2 -13.10 5.42 -17.53
CA ASN A 2 -13.93 5.06 -16.38
C ASN A 2 -13.47 5.81 -15.11
N PRO A 3 -14.38 6.47 -14.36
CA PRO A 3 -14.12 7.13 -13.08
C PRO A 3 -13.25 6.30 -12.12
N ARG A 4 -13.60 5.03 -11.94
CA ARG A 4 -12.85 4.05 -11.14
C ARG A 4 -11.38 3.92 -11.53
N TYR A 5 -11.07 3.95 -12.82
CA TYR A 5 -9.70 3.82 -13.31
C TYR A 5 -8.86 5.04 -12.94
N ILE A 6 -9.44 6.25 -13.00
CA ILE A 6 -8.76 7.49 -12.60
C ILE A 6 -8.43 7.46 -11.11
N LEU A 7 -9.40 7.09 -10.25
CA LEU A 7 -9.16 6.96 -8.81
C LEU A 7 -8.12 5.88 -8.48
N TYR A 8 -8.16 4.75 -9.18
CA TYR A 8 -7.18 3.69 -9.01
C TYR A 8 -5.76 4.12 -9.42
N MET A 9 -5.61 4.77 -10.58
CA MET A 9 -4.32 5.30 -11.02
C MET A 9 -3.80 6.35 -10.05
N HIS A 10 -4.67 7.24 -9.56
CA HIS A 10 -4.31 8.21 -8.51
C HIS A 10 -3.80 7.50 -7.26
N LEU A 11 -4.49 6.48 -6.77
CA LEU A 11 -4.05 5.70 -5.61
C LEU A 11 -2.68 5.04 -5.82
N VAL A 12 -2.48 4.37 -6.95
CA VAL A 12 -1.20 3.69 -7.27
C VAL A 12 -0.06 4.69 -7.36
N ILE A 13 -0.29 5.87 -7.96
CA ILE A 13 0.70 6.94 -8.01
C ILE A 13 1.04 7.43 -6.60
N ASN A 14 0.06 7.63 -5.73
CA ASN A 14 0.30 8.02 -4.34
C ASN A 14 1.11 6.95 -3.58
N ASP A 15 0.80 5.66 -3.77
CA ASP A 15 1.56 4.57 -3.15
C ASP A 15 3.01 4.51 -3.63
N ILE A 16 3.25 4.69 -4.93
CA ILE A 16 4.61 4.73 -5.50
C ILE A 16 5.39 5.93 -4.94
N LEU A 17 4.79 7.13 -4.95
CA LEU A 17 5.43 8.35 -4.42
C LEU A 17 5.76 8.20 -2.94
N LEU A 18 4.84 7.64 -2.15
CA LEU A 18 5.05 7.39 -0.73
C LEU A 18 6.15 6.37 -0.48
N LEU A 19 6.16 5.24 -1.19
CA LEU A 19 7.24 4.25 -1.10
C LEU A 19 8.59 4.84 -1.51
N THR A 20 8.61 5.70 -2.53
CA THR A 20 9.82 6.37 -3.01
C THR A 20 10.38 7.30 -1.95
N ILE A 21 9.53 8.14 -1.35
CA ILE A 21 9.93 9.07 -0.27
C ILE A 21 10.37 8.30 0.96
N PHE A 22 9.64 7.27 1.36
CA PHE A 22 9.99 6.44 2.51
C PHE A 22 11.36 5.77 2.32
N THR A 23 11.59 5.19 1.14
CA THR A 23 12.88 4.58 0.79
C THR A 23 13.99 5.62 0.76
N LEU A 24 13.73 6.80 0.19
CA LEU A 24 14.69 7.90 0.16
C LEU A 24 15.08 8.35 1.57
N ILE A 25 14.12 8.54 2.48
CA ILE A 25 14.38 8.89 3.88
C ILE A 25 15.25 7.81 4.54
N GLN A 26 14.94 6.53 4.33
CA GLN A 26 15.73 5.45 4.93
C GLN A 26 17.14 5.35 4.38
N VAL A 27 17.31 5.41 3.06
CA VAL A 27 18.63 5.37 2.42
C VAL A 27 19.47 6.57 2.86
N LEU A 28 18.89 7.77 2.89
CA LEU A 28 19.60 8.96 3.34
C LEU A 28 19.96 8.90 4.83
N THR A 29 19.08 8.36 5.67
CA THR A 29 19.35 8.18 7.11
C THR A 29 20.42 7.11 7.33
N PHE A 30 20.45 6.05 6.54
CA PHE A 30 21.45 4.98 6.62
C PHE A 30 22.84 5.43 6.14
N ILE A 31 22.92 6.20 5.05
CA ILE A 31 24.21 6.63 4.47
C ILE A 31 24.78 7.84 5.20
N VAL A 32 23.95 8.86 5.43
CA VAL A 32 24.42 10.18 5.89
C VAL A 32 24.31 10.33 7.41
N PHE A 33 23.57 9.43 8.08
CA PHE A 33 23.21 9.46 9.52
C PHE A 33 22.38 10.68 9.96
N THR A 34 22.72 11.88 9.48
CA THR A 34 22.05 13.14 9.79
C THR A 34 21.80 13.98 8.52
N LEU A 35 20.60 14.54 8.40
CA LEU A 35 20.18 15.39 7.29
C LEU A 35 19.86 16.80 7.78
N ASN A 36 20.01 17.78 6.90
CA ASN A 36 19.53 19.13 7.17
C ASN A 36 18.04 19.09 7.51
N VAL A 37 17.66 19.73 8.61
CA VAL A 37 16.29 19.76 9.12
C VAL A 37 15.31 20.23 8.05
N SER A 38 15.65 21.28 7.29
CA SER A 38 14.82 21.80 6.20
C SER A 38 14.47 20.74 5.14
N LEU A 39 15.46 19.96 4.70
CA LEU A 39 15.24 18.88 3.73
C LEU A 39 14.41 17.74 4.35
N CYS A 40 14.67 17.40 5.61
CA CYS A 40 13.90 16.40 6.31
C CYS A 40 12.42 16.80 6.50
N ILE A 41 12.13 18.06 6.81
CA ILE A 41 10.77 18.60 6.92
C ILE A 41 10.03 18.40 5.60
N VAL A 42 10.64 18.76 4.46
CA VAL A 42 10.03 18.60 3.14
C VAL A 42 9.71 17.14 2.84
N LEU A 43 10.67 16.24 3.06
CA LEU A 43 10.47 14.80 2.83
C LEU A 43 9.37 14.21 3.73
N LEU A 44 9.36 14.58 5.02
CA LEU A 44 8.36 14.10 5.97
C LEU A 44 6.96 14.63 5.65
N ILE A 45 6.83 15.92 5.31
CA ILE A 45 5.54 16.52 4.95
C ILE A 45 4.98 15.88 3.69
N LEU A 46 5.80 15.68 2.65
CA LEU A 46 5.36 14.99 1.45
C LEU A 46 4.92 13.55 1.76
N GLY A 47 5.70 12.81 2.56
CA GLY A 47 5.32 11.46 3.00
C GLY A 47 3.98 11.43 3.75
N ILE A 48 3.76 12.37 4.67
CA ILE A 48 2.49 12.49 5.42
C ILE A 48 1.33 12.80 4.46
N LEU A 49 1.50 13.75 3.54
CA LEU A 49 0.48 14.11 2.55
C LEU A 49 0.06 12.90 1.70
N PHE A 50 1.01 12.17 1.13
CA PHE A 50 0.69 10.98 0.33
C PHE A 50 0.04 9.88 1.18
N SER A 51 0.44 9.73 2.45
CA SER A 51 -0.14 8.71 3.33
C SER A 51 -1.60 8.99 3.68
N LEU A 52 -1.98 10.28 3.82
CA LEU A 52 -3.35 10.69 4.09
C LEU A 52 -4.25 10.67 2.85
N ASN A 53 -3.68 10.85 1.65
CA ASN A 53 -4.41 10.74 0.39
C ASN A 53 -5.01 9.34 0.19
N ASN A 54 -4.26 8.28 0.50
CA ASN A 54 -4.66 6.90 0.25
C ASN A 54 -6.03 6.49 0.84
N PRO A 55 -6.29 6.65 2.16
CA PRO A 55 -7.58 6.27 2.73
C PRO A 55 -8.75 7.09 2.17
N LEU A 56 -8.52 8.38 1.85
CA LEU A 56 -9.55 9.24 1.25
C LEU A 56 -9.88 8.83 -0.20
N THR A 57 -8.86 8.52 -1.01
CA THR A 57 -9.06 8.00 -2.37
C THR A 57 -9.78 6.65 -2.34
N LEU A 58 -9.47 5.80 -1.35
CA LEU A 58 -10.15 4.53 -1.16
C LEU A 58 -11.61 4.68 -0.75
N ALA A 59 -11.92 5.63 0.14
CA ALA A 59 -13.29 5.98 0.48
C ALA A 59 -14.06 6.47 -0.76
N ALA A 60 -13.45 7.33 -1.58
CA ALA A 60 -14.04 7.77 -2.85
C ALA A 60 -14.31 6.60 -3.81
N MET A 61 -13.40 5.62 -3.91
CA MET A 61 -13.61 4.40 -4.70
C MET A 61 -14.77 3.55 -4.17
N ALA A 62 -14.90 3.42 -2.84
CA ALA A 62 -16.01 2.68 -2.22
C ALA A 62 -17.36 3.36 -2.49
N VAL A 63 -17.42 4.69 -2.38
CA VAL A 63 -18.61 5.49 -2.69
C VAL A 63 -18.99 5.37 -4.17
N GLU A 64 -18.02 5.43 -5.09
CA GLU A 64 -18.26 5.21 -6.52
C GLU A 64 -18.84 3.83 -6.80
N CYS A 65 -18.27 2.79 -6.16
CA CYS A 65 -18.79 1.43 -6.27
C CYS A 65 -20.22 1.30 -5.73
N TYR A 66 -20.53 1.98 -4.62
CA TYR A 66 -21.87 1.98 -4.03
C TYR A 66 -22.89 2.64 -4.97
N ILE A 67 -22.59 3.82 -5.51
CA ILE A 67 -23.48 4.53 -6.44
C ILE A 67 -23.73 3.70 -7.70
N ALA A 68 -22.69 3.04 -8.24
CA ALA A 68 -22.82 2.17 -9.41
C ALA A 68 -23.77 0.98 -9.20
N ILE A 69 -23.84 0.46 -7.97
CA ILE A 69 -24.68 -0.70 -7.62
C ILE A 69 -26.11 -0.26 -7.28
N CYS A 70 -26.26 0.78 -6.46
CA CYS A 70 -27.56 1.22 -5.98
C CYS A 70 -28.33 2.07 -7.00
N PHE A 71 -27.61 2.77 -7.90
CA PHE A 71 -28.21 3.69 -8.88
C PHE A 71 -27.60 3.52 -10.28
N PRO A 72 -27.70 2.34 -10.91
CA PRO A 72 -27.08 2.07 -12.21
C PRO A 72 -27.56 3.01 -13.33
N LEU A 73 -28.83 3.44 -13.32
CA LEU A 73 -29.39 4.38 -14.31
C LEU A 73 -28.84 5.81 -14.21
N HIS A 74 -28.48 6.27 -13.00
CA HIS A 74 -27.95 7.62 -12.78
C HIS A 74 -26.41 7.65 -12.69
N HIS A 75 -25.75 6.49 -12.76
CA HIS A 75 -24.29 6.39 -12.61
C HIS A 75 -23.52 7.22 -13.66
N THR A 76 -23.99 7.25 -14.91
CA THR A 76 -23.37 8.04 -15.99
C THR A 76 -23.54 9.56 -15.82
N GLN A 77 -24.57 10.02 -15.11
CA GLN A 77 -24.79 11.45 -14.79
C GLN A 77 -24.15 11.87 -13.45
N ILE A 78 -24.05 10.95 -12.48
CA ILE A 78 -23.52 11.25 -11.14
C ILE A 78 -21.99 11.09 -11.08
N CYS A 79 -21.41 10.06 -11.70
CA CYS A 79 -19.96 9.80 -11.72
C CYS A 79 -19.33 10.26 -13.03
N THR A 80 -19.31 11.58 -13.26
CA THR A 80 -18.58 12.15 -14.40
C THR A 80 -17.11 12.35 -14.07
N VAL A 81 -16.25 12.29 -15.09
CA VAL A 81 -14.80 12.52 -14.96
C VAL A 81 -14.50 13.85 -14.28
N ARG A 82 -15.26 14.91 -14.58
CA ARG A 82 -15.13 16.24 -13.95
C ARG A 82 -15.33 16.17 -12.43
N LYS A 83 -16.34 15.43 -11.95
CA LYS A 83 -16.60 15.28 -10.50
C LYS A 83 -15.50 14.48 -9.81
N ILE A 84 -14.92 13.47 -10.47
CA ILE A 84 -13.75 12.75 -9.91
C ILE A 84 -12.56 13.67 -9.73
N TYR A 85 -12.25 14.53 -10.71
CA TYR A 85 -11.18 15.52 -10.55
C TYR A 85 -11.48 16.50 -9.41
N LEU A 86 -12.73 16.94 -9.24
CA LEU A 86 -13.12 17.75 -8.09
C LEU A 86 -12.92 17.00 -6.76
N VAL A 87 -13.27 15.72 -6.68
CA VAL A 87 -13.01 14.88 -5.50
C VAL A 87 -11.51 14.80 -5.21
N ILE A 88 -10.67 14.59 -6.23
CA ILE A 88 -9.22 14.56 -6.06
C ILE A 88 -8.71 15.91 -5.50
N ILE A 89 -9.17 17.04 -6.05
CA ILE A 89 -8.80 18.38 -5.54
C ILE A 89 -9.27 18.56 -4.10
N LEU A 90 -10.48 18.12 -3.76
CA LEU A 90 -11.01 18.16 -2.39
C LEU A 90 -10.15 17.33 -1.43
N ILE A 91 -9.72 16.13 -1.85
CA ILE A 91 -8.82 15.28 -1.05
C ILE A 91 -7.50 16.03 -0.77
N TRP A 92 -6.89 16.61 -1.80
CA TRP A 92 -5.65 17.37 -1.66
C TRP A 92 -5.79 18.59 -0.74
N THR A 93 -6.86 19.36 -0.90
CA THR A 93 -7.12 20.53 -0.06
C THR A 93 -7.37 20.16 1.40
N LEU A 94 -8.15 19.11 1.67
CA LEU A 94 -8.36 18.59 3.04
C LEU A 94 -7.03 18.13 3.68
N ASN A 95 -6.19 17.42 2.92
CA ASN A 95 -4.87 17.00 3.39
C ASN A 95 -3.96 18.20 3.67
N ALA A 96 -3.97 19.21 2.81
CA ALA A 96 -3.21 20.44 3.03
C ALA A 96 -3.68 21.16 4.31
N ILE A 97 -4.99 21.27 4.54
CA ILE A 97 -5.55 21.87 5.76
C ILE A 97 -5.12 21.09 7.02
N PHE A 98 -4.99 19.78 6.93
CA PHE A 98 -4.57 18.96 8.07
C PHE A 98 -3.06 19.07 8.38
N VAL A 99 -2.22 19.20 7.35
CA VAL A 99 -0.75 19.18 7.47
C VAL A 99 -0.14 20.58 7.64
N LEU A 100 -0.73 21.61 7.02
CA LEU A 100 -0.22 22.98 7.09
C LEU A 100 -0.07 23.52 8.53
N PRO A 101 -1.00 23.27 9.47
CA PRO A 101 -0.83 23.69 10.86
C PRO A 101 0.43 23.10 11.51
N ASP A 102 0.80 21.86 11.20
CA ASP A 102 1.99 21.21 11.77
C ASP A 102 3.27 21.91 11.31
N LEU A 103 3.30 22.36 10.05
CA LEU A 103 4.39 23.16 9.50
C LEU A 103 4.47 24.55 10.16
N LEU A 104 3.33 25.22 10.32
CA LEU A 104 3.26 26.54 10.95
C LEU A 104 3.72 26.49 12.42
N VAL A 105 3.35 25.43 13.15
CA VAL A 105 3.79 25.23 14.54
C VAL A 105 5.32 25.12 14.61
N ILE A 106 5.96 24.35 13.71
CA ILE A 106 7.43 24.24 13.70
C ILE A 106 8.08 25.59 13.36
N LEU A 107 7.58 26.28 12.32
CA LEU A 107 8.09 27.59 11.91
C LEU A 107 7.98 28.65 13.00
N ALA A 108 6.93 28.59 13.82
CA ALA A 108 6.68 29.56 14.88
C ALA A 108 7.45 29.28 16.18
N ASN A 109 7.77 28.01 16.47
CA ASN A 109 8.33 27.61 17.78
C ASN A 109 9.82 27.27 17.74
N GLU A 110 10.40 26.96 16.58
CA GLU A 110 11.82 26.60 16.46
C GLU A 110 12.67 27.79 15.97
N PRO A 111 13.89 27.97 16.50
CA PRO A 111 14.79 29.04 16.06
C PRO A 111 15.29 28.79 14.63
N VAL A 112 15.67 29.86 13.92
CA VAL A 112 16.18 29.77 12.53
C VAL A 112 17.37 28.80 12.43
N ASP A 113 18.26 28.78 13.42
CA ASP A 113 19.42 27.88 13.47
C ASP A 113 19.03 26.40 13.47
N PHE A 114 17.85 26.04 14.00
CA PHE A 114 17.35 24.67 13.96
C PHE A 114 17.14 24.19 12.51
N PHE A 115 16.66 25.06 11.61
CA PHE A 115 16.42 24.70 10.21
C PHE A 115 17.71 24.45 9.42
N HIS A 116 18.82 25.02 9.88
CA HIS A 116 20.17 24.83 9.34
C HIS A 116 20.95 23.70 10.04
N SER A 117 20.42 23.17 11.15
CA SER A 117 21.02 22.05 11.88
C SER A 117 20.81 20.71 11.17
N ARG A 118 21.56 19.70 11.62
CA ARG A 118 21.47 18.33 11.10
C ARG A 118 20.95 17.37 12.16
N VAL A 119 19.96 16.56 11.79
CA VAL A 119 19.34 15.56 12.67
C VAL A 119 19.09 14.25 11.90
N ALA A 120 19.02 13.12 12.60
CA ALA A 120 18.50 11.89 12.00
C ALA A 120 17.04 12.13 11.57
N CYS A 121 16.72 11.84 10.31
CA CYS A 121 15.47 12.25 9.68
C CYS A 121 14.28 11.39 10.11
N LEU A 122 13.89 11.60 11.37
CA LEU A 122 12.82 10.92 12.05
C LEU A 122 11.78 11.96 12.45
N ARG A 123 10.50 11.62 12.28
CA ARG A 123 9.40 12.52 12.63
C ARG A 123 9.51 13.05 14.07
N GLN A 124 9.92 12.20 15.02
CA GLN A 124 10.13 12.56 16.43
C GLN A 124 11.25 13.59 16.66
N ASN A 125 12.27 13.62 15.80
CA ASN A 125 13.39 14.57 15.93
C ASN A 125 13.06 15.93 15.32
N VAL A 126 12.17 15.97 14.33
CA VAL A 126 11.76 17.18 13.61
C VAL A 126 10.49 17.80 14.21
N PHE A 127 9.47 16.99 14.48
CA PHE A 127 8.19 17.39 15.05
C PHE A 127 8.18 17.12 16.56
N LYS A 128 9.14 17.70 17.30
CA LYS A 128 9.39 17.42 18.72
C LYS A 128 8.45 18.14 19.70
N THR A 129 7.65 19.11 19.22
CA THR A 129 6.74 19.89 20.06
C THR A 129 5.71 18.98 20.74
N PRO A 130 5.48 19.08 22.06
CA PRO A 130 4.55 18.21 22.80
C PRO A 130 3.14 18.14 22.19
N TYR A 131 2.64 19.29 21.69
CA TYR A 131 1.35 19.38 21.00
C TYR A 131 1.27 18.44 19.78
N LEU A 132 2.34 18.34 18.98
CA LEU A 132 2.37 17.52 17.76
C LEU A 132 2.45 16.02 18.08
N THR A 133 3.08 15.67 19.20
CA THR A 133 3.11 14.31 19.74
C THR A 133 1.74 13.89 20.24
N VAL A 134 1.09 14.72 21.06
CA VAL A 134 -0.27 14.44 21.57
C VAL A 134 -1.29 14.37 20.43
N LYS A 135 -1.27 15.33 19.49
CA LYS A 135 -2.12 15.31 18.28
C LYS A 135 -1.96 14.00 17.53
N ARG A 136 -0.71 13.55 17.32
CA ARG A 136 -0.43 12.28 16.64
C ARG A 136 -1.01 11.11 17.42
N ASP A 137 -0.73 10.99 18.71
CA ASP A 137 -1.09 9.81 19.48
C ASP A 137 -2.61 9.68 19.63
N VAL A 138 -3.32 10.80 19.82
CA VAL A 138 -4.79 10.86 19.79
C VAL A 138 -5.32 10.47 18.42
N SER A 139 -4.81 11.06 17.34
CA SER A 139 -5.25 10.74 15.97
C SER A 139 -5.02 9.27 15.65
N ASN A 140 -3.87 8.72 16.04
CA ASN A 140 -3.49 7.33 15.79
C ASN A 140 -4.44 6.39 16.54
N THR A 141 -4.76 6.70 17.80
CA THR A 141 -5.68 5.92 18.63
C THR A 141 -7.10 5.93 18.07
N VAL A 142 -7.62 7.11 17.72
CA VAL A 142 -8.96 7.26 17.11
C VAL A 142 -9.06 6.47 15.81
N LEU A 143 -8.05 6.57 14.94
CA LEU A 143 -8.02 5.85 13.67
C LEU A 143 -7.97 4.34 13.88
N LEU A 144 -7.18 3.85 14.85
CA LEU A 144 -7.15 2.43 15.19
C LEU A 144 -8.52 1.91 15.62
N VAL A 145 -9.22 2.64 16.48
CA VAL A 145 -10.58 2.27 16.91
C VAL A 145 -11.52 2.22 15.71
N LEU A 146 -11.50 3.22 14.83
CA LEU A 146 -12.32 3.25 13.62
C LEU A 146 -12.03 2.07 12.69
N VAL A 147 -10.77 1.66 12.58
CA VAL A 147 -10.35 0.51 11.77
C VAL A 147 -10.92 -0.77 12.34
N TRP A 148 -10.77 -1.00 13.65
CA TRP A 148 -11.35 -2.16 14.32
C TRP A 148 -12.86 -2.23 14.13
N LEU A 149 -13.58 -1.13 14.35
CA LEU A 149 -15.03 -1.06 14.11
C LEU A 149 -15.39 -1.38 12.66
N THR A 150 -14.65 -0.83 11.70
CA THR A 150 -14.86 -1.07 10.27
C THR A 150 -14.59 -2.53 9.90
N LEU A 151 -13.58 -3.16 10.49
CA LEU A 151 -13.27 -4.57 10.29
C LEU A 151 -14.37 -5.47 10.82
N PHE A 152 -14.80 -5.25 12.07
CA PHE A 152 -15.90 -6.00 12.66
C PHE A 152 -17.16 -5.86 11.82
N TYR A 153 -17.53 -4.63 11.46
CA TYR A 153 -18.68 -4.38 10.61
C TYR A 153 -18.58 -5.09 9.25
N THR A 154 -17.42 -5.00 8.58
CA THR A 154 -17.19 -5.65 7.27
C THR A 154 -17.27 -7.17 7.40
N TYR A 155 -16.67 -7.75 8.44
CA TYR A 155 -16.71 -9.18 8.72
C TYR A 155 -18.15 -9.69 8.92
N PHE A 156 -18.92 -9.03 9.79
CA PHE A 156 -20.33 -9.38 10.02
C PHE A 156 -21.15 -9.24 8.73
N ARG A 157 -20.99 -8.14 7.99
CA ARG A 157 -21.65 -7.95 6.69
C ARG A 157 -21.32 -9.07 5.72
N ILE A 158 -20.06 -9.52 5.64
CA ILE A 158 -19.65 -10.63 4.77
C ILE A 158 -20.34 -11.93 5.20
N LEU A 159 -20.38 -12.25 6.50
CA LEU A 159 -21.04 -13.46 7.00
C LEU A 159 -22.54 -13.48 6.68
N PHE A 160 -23.24 -12.37 6.92
CA PHE A 160 -24.67 -12.26 6.60
C PHE A 160 -24.94 -12.30 5.09
N THR A 161 -24.11 -11.61 4.31
CA THR A 161 -24.27 -11.58 2.84
C THR A 161 -23.90 -12.93 2.20
N ALA A 162 -22.94 -13.67 2.77
CA ALA A 162 -22.60 -15.01 2.31
C ALA A 162 -23.74 -16.01 2.52
N LYS A 163 -24.54 -15.83 3.59
CA LYS A 163 -25.74 -16.62 3.83
C LYS A 163 -26.92 -16.27 2.91
N ALA A 164 -26.92 -15.09 2.29
CA ALA A 164 -28.08 -14.55 1.56
C ALA A 164 -27.96 -14.53 0.02
N ALA A 165 -26.83 -14.92 -0.58
CA ALA A 165 -26.51 -14.53 -1.97
C ALA A 165 -26.63 -15.63 -3.04
N ALA A 166 -27.44 -15.34 -4.09
CA ALA A 166 -27.38 -15.92 -5.43
C ALA A 166 -26.21 -15.34 -6.28
N ALA A 167 -25.93 -15.94 -7.45
CA ALA A 167 -24.68 -15.76 -8.21
C ALA A 167 -24.27 -14.31 -8.56
N ASP A 168 -25.21 -13.39 -8.82
CA ASP A 168 -24.92 -11.99 -9.19
C ASP A 168 -24.46 -11.10 -8.02
N ALA A 169 -24.85 -11.41 -6.79
CA ALA A 169 -24.40 -10.69 -5.59
C ALA A 169 -22.91 -10.94 -5.24
N LYS A 170 -22.30 -11.97 -5.83
CA LYS A 170 -20.89 -12.37 -5.58
C LYS A 170 -19.89 -11.34 -6.12
N LYS A 171 -20.20 -10.70 -7.25
CA LYS A 171 -19.29 -9.74 -7.91
C LYS A 171 -19.20 -8.41 -7.16
N ALA A 172 -20.34 -7.93 -6.65
CA ALA A 172 -20.42 -6.75 -5.79
C ALA A 172 -19.66 -6.97 -4.46
N ARG A 173 -19.86 -8.14 -3.82
CA ARG A 173 -19.19 -8.55 -2.58
C ARG A 173 -17.67 -8.52 -2.69
N ASN A 174 -17.11 -9.08 -3.76
CA ASN A 174 -15.66 -9.11 -3.96
C ASN A 174 -15.06 -7.71 -4.15
N THR A 175 -15.82 -6.72 -4.65
CA THR A 175 -15.36 -5.33 -4.73
C THR A 175 -15.25 -4.69 -3.36
N ILE A 176 -16.30 -4.82 -2.56
CA ILE A 176 -16.37 -4.21 -1.22
C ILE A 176 -15.33 -4.85 -0.30
N LEU A 177 -15.19 -6.18 -0.35
CA LEU A 177 -14.19 -6.91 0.45
C LEU A 177 -12.77 -6.47 0.09
N LEU A 178 -12.49 -6.28 -1.20
CA LEU A 178 -11.18 -5.83 -1.67
C LEU A 178 -10.88 -4.40 -1.22
N HIS A 179 -11.84 -3.48 -1.31
CA HIS A 179 -11.68 -2.14 -0.74
C HIS A 179 -11.53 -2.17 0.79
N GLY A 180 -12.24 -3.07 1.49
CA GLY A 180 -12.08 -3.26 2.94
C GLY A 180 -10.68 -3.79 3.31
N VAL A 181 -10.16 -4.76 2.56
CA VAL A 181 -8.78 -5.27 2.74
C VAL A 181 -7.77 -4.19 2.44
N GLN A 182 -7.95 -3.41 1.37
CA GLN A 182 -7.07 -2.29 1.06
C GLN A 182 -7.08 -1.24 2.18
N LEU A 183 -8.25 -0.96 2.76
CA LEU A 183 -8.39 0.01 3.84
C LEU A 183 -7.64 -0.50 5.06
N LEU A 184 -7.85 -1.77 5.42
CA LEU A 184 -7.10 -2.44 6.48
C LEU A 184 -5.60 -2.32 6.26
N LEU A 185 -5.12 -2.67 5.07
CA LEU A 185 -3.72 -2.64 4.69
C LEU A 185 -3.10 -1.24 4.81
N CYS A 186 -3.81 -0.19 4.33
CA CYS A 186 -3.37 1.19 4.51
C CYS A 186 -3.29 1.58 5.99
N MET A 187 -4.29 1.15 6.75
CA MET A 187 -4.46 1.50 8.16
C MET A 187 -3.48 0.78 9.09
N LEU A 188 -2.83 -0.31 8.65
CA LEU A 188 -1.72 -0.93 9.38
C LEU A 188 -0.60 0.07 9.71
N THR A 189 -0.41 1.10 8.87
CA THR A 189 0.58 2.17 9.10
C THR A 189 0.40 2.84 10.46
N TYR A 190 -0.83 2.93 10.97
CA TYR A 190 -1.13 3.52 12.29
C TYR A 190 -0.72 2.63 13.46
N VAL A 191 -0.59 1.31 13.25
CA VAL A 191 -0.07 0.37 14.25
C VAL A 191 1.46 0.42 14.34
N TYR A 192 2.16 1.07 13.40
CA TYR A 192 3.62 1.07 13.33
C TYR A 192 4.32 1.43 14.65
N ASN A 193 3.94 2.56 15.28
CA ASN A 193 4.59 2.99 16.52
C ASN A 193 4.32 2.02 17.67
N LEU A 194 3.09 1.54 17.81
CA LEU A 194 2.72 0.52 18.81
C LEU A 194 3.48 -0.79 18.61
N ALA A 195 3.64 -1.23 17.36
CA ALA A 195 4.38 -2.43 17.03
C ALA A 195 5.88 -2.28 17.35
N VAL A 196 6.49 -1.13 16.99
CA VAL A 196 7.88 -0.85 17.32
C VAL A 196 8.08 -0.76 18.83
N GLU A 197 7.30 0.06 19.53
CA GLU A 197 7.41 0.21 20.99
C GLU A 197 7.21 -1.12 21.71
N GLY A 198 6.16 -1.85 21.37
CA GLY A 198 5.88 -3.18 21.92
C GLY A 198 7.03 -4.16 21.69
N LEU A 199 7.51 -4.33 20.46
CA LEU A 199 8.60 -5.26 20.17
C LEU A 199 9.92 -4.82 20.83
N THR A 200 10.23 -3.52 20.86
CA THR A 200 11.45 -3.01 21.51
C THR A 200 11.41 -3.14 23.03
N HIS A 201 10.23 -3.18 23.64
CA HIS A 201 10.07 -3.49 25.06
C HIS A 201 10.43 -4.95 25.36
N PHE A 202 10.02 -5.89 24.50
CA PHE A 202 10.35 -7.32 24.66
C PHE A 202 11.79 -7.65 24.23
N PHE A 203 12.32 -6.96 23.21
CA PHE A 203 13.63 -7.21 22.62
C PHE A 203 14.46 -5.90 22.56
N PRO A 204 14.96 -5.42 23.70
CA PRO A 204 15.62 -4.11 23.79
C PRO A 204 17.01 -4.06 23.13
N LYS A 205 17.61 -5.21 22.78
CA LYS A 205 18.92 -5.29 22.13
C LYS A 205 18.87 -5.10 20.61
N ASP A 206 17.69 -5.31 20.00
CA ASP A 206 17.54 -5.40 18.54
C ASP A 206 16.68 -4.26 17.96
N VAL A 207 16.71 -3.08 18.61
CA VAL A 207 15.81 -1.96 18.30
C VAL A 207 15.87 -1.53 16.83
N GLN A 208 17.06 -1.53 16.23
CA GLN A 208 17.25 -1.12 14.84
C GLN A 208 16.68 -2.15 13.85
N ASP A 209 16.93 -3.43 14.10
CA ASP A 209 16.43 -4.54 13.27
C ASP A 209 14.90 -4.67 13.37
N ILE A 210 14.34 -4.46 14.57
CA ILE A 210 12.90 -4.40 14.79
C ILE A 210 12.28 -3.26 13.99
N ARG A 211 12.84 -2.05 14.10
CA ARG A 211 12.33 -0.87 13.35
C ARG A 211 12.35 -1.09 11.85
N PHE A 212 13.42 -1.69 11.33
CA PHE A 212 13.56 -2.01 9.92
C PHE A 212 12.52 -3.06 9.48
N THR A 213 12.48 -4.20 10.18
CA THR A 213 11.58 -5.32 9.91
C THR A 213 10.11 -4.88 9.96
N VAL A 214 9.69 -4.24 11.05
CA VAL A 214 8.32 -3.74 11.23
C VAL A 214 7.97 -2.75 10.12
N SER A 215 8.91 -1.91 9.69
CA SER A 215 8.64 -0.97 8.61
C SER A 215 8.42 -1.65 7.26
N ILE A 216 9.14 -2.72 6.95
CA ILE A 216 8.92 -3.51 5.73
C ILE A 216 7.52 -4.13 5.74
N PHE A 217 7.16 -4.81 6.84
CA PHE A 217 5.89 -5.52 6.93
C PHE A 217 4.68 -4.59 7.00
N ILE A 218 4.78 -3.46 7.68
CA ILE A 218 3.66 -2.55 7.92
C ILE A 218 3.55 -1.46 6.85
N GLN A 219 4.65 -1.01 6.25
CA GLN A 219 4.60 0.09 5.28
C GLN A 219 4.81 -0.37 3.84
N VAL A 220 5.69 -1.34 3.58
CA VAL A 220 6.04 -1.74 2.20
C VAL A 220 5.09 -2.82 1.68
N LEU A 221 4.97 -3.91 2.43
CA LEU A 221 4.18 -5.08 2.01
C LEU A 221 2.70 -4.74 1.69
N PRO A 222 1.97 -3.94 2.49
CA PRO A 222 0.56 -3.65 2.23
C PRO A 222 0.33 -2.85 0.94
N ARG A 223 1.29 -2.00 0.58
CA ARG A 223 1.26 -1.17 -0.64
C ARG A 223 1.60 -1.98 -1.89
N LEU A 224 2.42 -3.03 -1.77
CA LEU A 224 2.70 -3.95 -2.87
C LEU A 224 1.53 -4.91 -3.15
N ILE A 225 0.83 -5.35 -2.09
CA ILE A 225 -0.33 -6.23 -2.21
C ILE A 225 -1.46 -5.51 -2.97
N SER A 226 -1.60 -4.21 -2.78
CA SER A 226 -2.64 -3.37 -3.38
C SER A 226 -2.71 -3.52 -4.93
N PRO A 227 -1.66 -3.17 -5.72
CA PRO A 227 -1.65 -3.40 -7.16
C PRO A 227 -1.80 -4.85 -7.59
N ILE A 228 -1.23 -5.81 -6.84
CA ILE A 228 -1.31 -7.24 -7.16
C ILE A 228 -2.75 -7.73 -7.07
N VAL A 229 -3.46 -7.35 -6.02
CA VAL A 229 -4.85 -7.73 -5.76
C VAL A 229 -5.78 -7.19 -6.86
N TYR A 230 -5.58 -5.95 -7.31
CA TYR A 230 -6.33 -5.41 -8.45
C TYR A 230 -5.92 -6.05 -9.79
N GLY A 231 -4.63 -6.30 -10.01
CA GLY A 231 -4.10 -6.95 -11.21
C GLY A 231 -4.66 -8.36 -11.39
N ILE A 232 -4.68 -9.19 -10.35
CA ILE A 232 -5.24 -10.55 -10.41
C ILE A 232 -6.74 -10.54 -10.74
N ARG A 233 -7.45 -9.47 -10.36
CA ARG A 233 -8.87 -9.30 -10.61
C ARG A 233 -9.18 -8.88 -12.04
N ASP A 234 -8.28 -8.14 -12.68
CA ASP A 234 -8.44 -7.76 -14.08
C ASP A 234 -8.32 -9.00 -14.98
N LYS A 235 -9.34 -9.27 -15.79
CA LYS A 235 -9.37 -10.42 -16.71
C LYS A 235 -8.26 -10.35 -17.75
N MET A 236 -7.89 -9.15 -18.23
CA MET A 236 -6.78 -8.98 -19.17
C MET A 236 -5.45 -9.32 -18.50
N PHE A 237 -5.18 -8.76 -17.32
CA PHE A 237 -3.93 -9.00 -16.62
C PHE A 237 -3.81 -10.47 -16.16
N ARG A 238 -4.92 -11.07 -15.71
CA ARG A 238 -4.99 -12.51 -15.40
C ARG A 238 -4.73 -13.38 -16.63
N ASN A 239 -5.25 -13.00 -17.81
CA ASN A 239 -4.97 -13.73 -19.04
C ASN A 239 -3.52 -13.55 -19.51
N TYR A 240 -2.92 -12.38 -19.32
CA TYR A 240 -1.50 -12.14 -19.57
C TYR A 240 -0.59 -12.92 -18.62
N LEU A 241 -0.87 -12.91 -17.32
CA LEU A 241 -0.15 -13.70 -16.31
C LEU A 241 -0.29 -15.19 -16.58
N LYS A 242 -1.50 -15.66 -16.91
CA LYS A 242 -1.70 -17.04 -17.35
C LYS A 242 -0.87 -17.33 -18.59
N LYS A 243 -0.93 -16.49 -19.63
CA LYS A 243 -0.17 -16.72 -20.86
C LYS A 243 1.34 -16.78 -20.58
N ASN A 244 1.88 -15.87 -19.77
CA ASN A 244 3.32 -15.84 -19.45
C ASN A 244 3.77 -16.97 -18.50
N LEU A 245 2.99 -17.29 -17.46
CA LEU A 245 3.31 -18.37 -16.49
C LEU A 245 3.06 -19.77 -17.07
N PHE A 246 1.99 -19.95 -17.85
CA PHE A 246 1.74 -21.23 -18.52
C PHE A 246 2.69 -21.42 -19.71
N CYS A 247 3.07 -20.38 -20.47
CA CYS A 247 4.11 -20.52 -21.49
C CYS A 247 5.49 -20.83 -20.90
N THR A 248 5.86 -20.30 -19.72
CA THR A 248 7.11 -20.70 -19.05
C THR A 248 7.04 -22.13 -18.50
N ARG A 249 5.88 -22.60 -18.04
CA ARG A 249 5.69 -24.00 -17.63
C ARG A 249 5.74 -24.99 -18.80
N PHE A 250 5.22 -24.62 -19.97
CA PHE A 250 5.35 -25.44 -21.17
C PHE A 250 6.78 -25.43 -21.73
N ARG A 251 7.50 -24.30 -21.67
CA ARG A 251 8.89 -24.21 -22.14
C ARG A 251 9.84 -25.01 -21.25
N THR A 252 9.69 -24.91 -19.92
CA THR A 252 10.49 -25.70 -18.96
C THR A 252 10.18 -27.20 -18.99
N HIS A 253 8.94 -27.60 -19.34
CA HIS A 253 8.59 -29.01 -19.51
C HIS A 253 9.03 -29.56 -20.88
N ALA A 254 9.04 -28.74 -21.93
CA ALA A 254 9.58 -29.09 -23.24
C ALA A 254 11.10 -29.26 -23.20
N GLU A 255 11.83 -28.34 -22.54
CA GLU A 255 13.27 -28.42 -22.34
C GLU A 255 13.66 -29.65 -21.50
N LYS A 256 12.93 -29.95 -20.42
CA LYS A 256 13.14 -31.19 -19.62
C LYS A 256 12.77 -32.47 -20.37
N CYS A 257 11.79 -32.45 -21.28
CA CYS A 257 11.49 -33.60 -22.13
C CYS A 257 12.62 -33.84 -23.14
N GLN A 258 13.14 -32.79 -23.78
CA GLN A 258 14.23 -32.90 -24.75
C GLN A 258 15.55 -33.39 -24.13
N GLU A 259 15.88 -32.96 -22.91
CA GLU A 259 17.06 -33.43 -22.18
C GLU A 259 16.93 -34.91 -21.77
N LYS A 260 15.72 -35.37 -21.42
CA LYS A 260 15.48 -36.77 -21.08
C LYS A 260 15.56 -37.69 -22.32
N THR A 261 15.00 -37.27 -23.45
CA THR A 261 15.09 -38.02 -24.71
C THR A 261 16.53 -38.11 -25.23
N ASN A 262 17.33 -37.03 -25.12
CA ASN A 262 18.74 -37.07 -25.52
C ASN A 262 19.57 -37.99 -24.61
N THR A 263 19.29 -38.00 -23.29
CA THR A 263 20.00 -38.90 -22.35
C THR A 263 19.65 -40.37 -22.60
N GLU A 264 18.38 -40.69 -22.81
CA GLU A 264 17.94 -42.06 -23.13
C GLU A 264 18.47 -42.53 -24.49
N THR A 265 18.57 -41.65 -25.49
CA THR A 265 19.14 -41.97 -26.81
C THR A 265 20.65 -42.22 -26.76
N VAL A 266 21.40 -41.44 -25.98
CA VAL A 266 22.86 -41.63 -25.80
C VAL A 266 23.16 -42.92 -25.04
N VAL A 267 22.37 -43.27 -24.03
CA VAL A 267 22.51 -44.55 -23.31
C VAL A 267 22.18 -45.74 -24.22
N HIS A 268 21.14 -45.64 -25.05
CA HIS A 268 20.79 -46.71 -26.00
C HIS A 268 21.84 -46.90 -27.10
N LEU A 269 22.44 -45.81 -27.62
CA LEU A 269 23.55 -45.87 -28.57
C LEU A 269 24.84 -46.41 -27.92
N ALA A 270 25.13 -46.06 -26.66
CA ALA A 270 26.28 -46.59 -25.93
C ALA A 270 26.13 -48.10 -25.64
N MET A 271 24.92 -48.58 -25.33
CA MET A 271 24.66 -50.01 -25.14
C MET A 271 24.75 -50.80 -26.44
N SER A 272 24.28 -50.26 -27.58
CA SER A 272 24.41 -50.94 -28.88
C SER A 272 25.85 -51.01 -29.41
N ILE A 273 26.77 -50.15 -28.93
CA ILE A 273 28.19 -50.21 -29.28
C ILE A 273 28.94 -51.27 -28.45
N VAL A 274 28.49 -51.56 -27.22
CA VAL A 274 29.08 -52.61 -26.36
C VAL A 274 28.69 -54.02 -26.83
N ASP A 275 27.51 -54.20 -27.43
CA ASP A 275 27.05 -55.51 -27.92
C ASP A 275 27.60 -55.90 -29.32
N SER A 276 28.43 -55.06 -29.96
CA SER A 276 29.03 -55.31 -31.29
C SER A 276 30.56 -55.45 -31.27
N ASN A 277 31.17 -55.73 -30.12
CA ASN A 277 32.61 -55.95 -30.00
C ASN A 277 32.94 -57.18 -29.13
#